data_AF-A0AAW7YYW1-F1
#
_entry.id   AF-A0AAW7YYW1-F1
#
_cell.length_a   1.000
_cell.length_b   1.000
_cell.length_c   1.000
_cell.angle_alpha   90.00
_cell.angle_beta   90.00
_cell.angle_gamma   90.00
#
_symmetry.space_group_name_H-M   'P 1'
#
loop_
_entity.id
_entity.type
_entity.pdbx_description
1 polymer ?
#
loop_
_entity_poly.entity_id
_entity_poly.type
_entity_poly.pdbx_seq_one_letter_code
_entity_poly.pdbx_strand_id
1 'polypeptide(L)' 'MLRQGRYGMFIGCSAFPSCQHIESAQPQAESAPEITCPSCNKGKLASRQSRFGKTFYACNAYPKCSYA' A
#
# COMPACT_ATOMS: atom_id res chain seq x y z
N MET A 1 5.08 -1.52 -18.47
CA MET A 1 4.26 -2.38 -19.35
C MET A 1 3.39 -3.26 -18.49
N LEU A 2 2.06 -3.23 -18.64
CA LEU A 2 1.17 -4.13 -17.89
C LEU A 2 1.38 -5.58 -18.36
N ARG A 3 1.64 -6.47 -17.42
CA ARG A 3 1.80 -7.90 -17.62
C ARG A 3 0.92 -8.64 -16.62
N GLN A 4 0.37 -9.78 -17.04
CA GLN A 4 -0.46 -10.61 -16.18
C GLN A 4 0.37 -11.78 -15.65
N GLY A 5 0.51 -11.86 -14.32
CA GLY A 5 1.18 -12.96 -13.64
C GLY A 5 0.21 -13.79 -12.82
N ARG A 6 0.71 -14.86 -12.19
CA ARG A 6 -0.09 -15.76 -11.34
C ARG A 6 -0.75 -15.05 -10.14
N TYR A 7 -0.19 -13.93 -9.72
CA TYR A 7 -0.66 -13.13 -8.57
C TYR A 7 -1.47 -11.89 -8.99
N GLY A 8 -1.82 -11.77 -10.27
CA GLY A 8 -2.56 -10.63 -10.82
C GLY A 8 -1.74 -9.78 -11.77
N MET A 9 -2.25 -8.59 -12.07
CA MET A 9 -1.60 -7.64 -12.97
C MET A 9 -0.43 -6.96 -12.26
N PHE A 10 0.67 -6.80 -12.98
CA PHE A 10 1.86 -6.08 -12.54
C PHE A 10 2.41 -5.22 -13.66
N ILE A 11 3.10 -4.14 -13.29
CA ILE A 11 3.80 -3.27 -14.22
C ILE A 11 5.25 -3.74 -14.26
N GLY A 12 5.66 -4.30 -15.41
CA GLY A 12 7.04 -4.67 -15.68
C GLY A 12 7.77 -3.63 -16.54
N CYS A 13 9.09 -3.56 -16.39
CA CYS A 13 9.97 -2.77 -17.26
C CYS A 13 9.89 -3.29 -18.72
N SER A 14 9.90 -2.37 -19.71
CA SER A 14 9.86 -2.73 -21.14
C SER A 14 11.15 -3.39 -21.62
N ALA A 15 12.30 -3.03 -21.02
CA ALA A 15 13.63 -3.49 -21.41
C ALA A 15 14.08 -4.80 -20.70
N PHE A 16 13.15 -5.65 -20.28
CA PHE A 16 13.50 -6.97 -19.72
C PHE A 16 14.21 -7.82 -20.80
N PRO A 17 15.38 -8.45 -20.53
CA PRO A 17 15.96 -8.78 -19.21
C PRO A 17 16.95 -7.76 -18.60
N SER A 18 17.30 -6.68 -19.31
CA SER A 18 18.26 -5.68 -18.79
C SER A 18 17.73 -4.85 -17.62
N CYS A 19 16.41 -4.76 -17.48
CA CYS A 19 15.73 -4.06 -16.39
C CYS A 19 14.70 -4.99 -15.74
N GLN A 20 14.93 -5.36 -14.48
CA GLN A 20 14.08 -6.30 -13.71
C GLN A 20 13.11 -5.59 -12.74
N HIS A 21 12.78 -4.32 -13.02
CA HIS A 21 11.84 -3.57 -12.20
C HIS A 21 10.41 -4.11 -12.38
N ILE A 22 9.76 -4.42 -11.26
CA ILE A 22 8.41 -4.97 -11.19
C ILE A 22 7.66 -4.21 -10.09
N GLU A 23 6.56 -3.56 -10.46
CA GLU A 23 5.64 -2.95 -9.50
C GLU A 23 4.29 -3.65 -9.56
N SER A 24 3.67 -3.84 -8.40
CA SER A 24 2.33 -4.41 -8.32
C SER A 24 1.32 -3.40 -8.87
N ALA A 25 0.54 -3.78 -9.89
CA ALA A 25 -0.51 -2.93 -10.46
C ALA A 25 -1.80 -2.96 -9.61
N GLN A 26 -1.78 -3.68 -8.49
CA GLN A 26 -2.84 -3.54 -7.49
C GLN A 26 -2.82 -2.11 -7.01
N PRO A 27 -3.98 -1.42 -7.00
CA PRO A 27 -4.06 -0.14 -6.33
C PRO A 27 -3.68 -0.38 -4.87
N GLN A 28 -2.44 0.00 -4.53
CA GLN A 28 -2.16 0.51 -3.20
C GLN A 28 -3.29 1.50 -2.96
N ALA A 29 -4.13 1.23 -1.96
CA ALA A 29 -5.31 2.03 -1.69
C ALA A 29 -4.88 3.47 -1.38
N GLU A 30 -4.61 4.25 -2.43
CA GLU A 30 -4.36 5.69 -2.48
C GLU A 30 -5.68 6.36 -2.16
N SER A 31 -6.09 6.23 -0.92
CA SER A 31 -7.16 6.95 -0.29
C SER A 31 -6.96 6.67 1.19
N ALA A 32 -5.82 7.10 1.72
CA ALA A 32 -5.80 7.49 3.11
C ALA A 32 -6.80 8.65 3.17
N PRO A 33 -7.99 8.48 3.76
CA PRO A 33 -8.72 9.68 4.14
C PRO A 33 -7.77 10.42 5.09
N GLU A 34 -7.62 11.75 4.94
CA GLU A 34 -6.74 12.58 5.77
C GLU A 34 -7.27 12.71 7.20
N ILE A 35 -7.74 11.59 7.78
CA ILE A 35 -8.28 11.49 9.11
C ILE A 35 -7.08 11.48 10.04
N THR A 36 -6.97 12.58 10.79
CA THR A 36 -6.04 12.68 11.90
C THR A 36 -6.39 11.61 12.92
N CYS A 37 -5.40 10.85 13.38
CA CYS A 37 -5.62 9.81 14.37
C CYS A 37 -6.05 10.46 15.70
N PRO A 38 -7.23 10.11 16.26
CA PRO A 38 -7.75 10.73 17.49
C PRO A 38 -6.90 10.41 18.73
N SER A 39 -6.06 9.37 18.66
CA SER A 39 -5.18 8.97 19.76
C SER A 39 -3.90 9.82 19.84
N CYS A 40 -3.34 10.27 18.71
CA CYS A 40 -2.07 10.99 18.72
C CYS A 40 -2.14 12.42 18.18
N ASN A 41 -3.22 12.82 17.48
CA ASN A 41 -3.41 14.13 16.82
C ASN A 41 -2.25 14.60 15.90
N LYS A 42 -1.24 13.76 15.69
CA LYS A 42 0.00 14.03 14.96
C LYS A 42 0.19 13.05 13.79
N GLY A 43 -0.37 11.84 13.90
CA GLY A 43 -0.30 10.81 12.89
C GLY A 43 -1.56 10.77 12.01
N LYS A 44 -1.38 10.43 10.73
CA LYS A 44 -2.47 10.20 9.78
C LYS A 44 -2.89 8.73 9.82
N LEU A 45 -4.19 8.45 9.64
CA LEU A 45 -4.69 7.10 9.38
C LEU A 45 -4.36 6.70 7.94
N ALA A 46 -3.67 5.58 7.79
CA ALA A 46 -3.35 4.99 6.50
C ALA A 46 -4.08 3.67 6.34
N SER A 47 -4.72 3.50 5.18
CA SER A 47 -5.26 2.24 4.72
C SER A 47 -4.12 1.26 4.47
N ARG A 48 -4.09 0.16 5.22
CA ARG A 48 -3.17 -0.97 5.01
C ARG A 48 -3.98 -2.18 4.57
N GLN A 49 -3.49 -2.91 3.58
CA GLN A 49 -4.06 -4.20 3.22
C GLN A 49 -3.42 -5.30 4.06
N SER A 50 -4.27 -6.08 4.72
CA SER A 50 -3.88 -7.35 5.31
C SER A 50 -3.55 -8.35 4.21
N ARG A 51 -2.75 -9.38 4.54
CA ARG A 51 -2.43 -10.52 3.65
C ARG A 51 -3.67 -11.22 3.08
N PHE A 52 -4.83 -11.02 3.71
CA PHE A 52 -6.12 -11.59 3.32
C PHE A 52 -6.98 -10.64 2.46
N GLY A 53 -6.42 -9.52 1.98
CA GLY A 53 -7.13 -8.54 1.14
C GLY A 53 -8.13 -7.67 1.90
N LYS A 54 -8.23 -7.79 3.22
CA LYS A 54 -9.02 -6.86 4.05
C LYS A 54 -8.20 -5.58 4.28
N THR A 55 -8.77 -4.45 3.91
CA THR A 55 -8.21 -3.12 4.24
C THR A 55 -8.55 -2.78 5.69
N PHE A 56 -7.54 -2.36 6.46
CA PHE A 56 -7.71 -1.81 7.80
C PHE A 56 -7.02 -0.45 7.90
N TYR A 57 -7.44 0.40 8.82
CA TYR A 57 -6.91 1.75 8.98
C TYR A 57 -5.95 1.79 10.16
N ALA A 58 -4.65 1.88 9.90
CA ALA A 58 -3.65 1.97 10.95
C ALA A 58 -2.99 3.34 10.98
N CYS A 59 -2.61 3.80 12.18
CA CYS A 59 -1.87 5.05 12.31
C CYS A 59 -0.44 4.89 11.75
N ASN A 60 0.00 5.82 10.91
CA ASN A 60 1.36 5.83 10.36
C ASN A 60 2.45 6.24 11.36
N ALA A 61 2.08 6.62 12.60
CA ALA A 61 3.03 7.08 13.61
C ALA A 61 3.62 5.94 14.48
N TYR A 62 3.53 4.68 14.07
CA TYR A 62 4.17 3.56 14.78
C TYR A 62 5.70 3.75 14.83
N PRO A 63 6.39 3.56 15.99
CA PRO A 63 5.94 2.99 17.27
C PRO A 63 5.32 3.98 18.28
N LYS A 64 5.22 5.27 17.94
CA LYS A 64 4.69 6.32 18.83
C LYS A 64 3.17 6.27 18.98
N CYS A 65 2.47 5.64 18.05
CA CYS A 65 1.03 5.41 18.10
C CYS A 65 0.72 4.01 17.55
N SER A 66 0.16 3.15 18.38
CA SER A 66 -0.22 1.76 18.09
C SER A 66 -1.70 1.61 17.77
N TYR A 67 -2.32 2.66 17.23
CA TYR A 67 -3.73 2.66 16.82
C TYR A 67 -3.88 1.91 15.49
N ALA A 68 -4.80 0.93 15.44
CA ALA A 68 -5.01 -0.03 14.34
C ALA A 68 -6.49 -0.25 14.05
#